data_AF-A0A2E0BHM6-F1
#
_entry.id   AF-A0A2E0BHM6-F1
#
_cell.length_a   1.000
_cell.length_b   1.000
_cell.length_c   1.000
_cell.angle_alpha   90.00
_cell.angle_beta   90.00
_cell.angle_gamma   90.00
#
_symmetry.space_group_name_H-M   'P 1'
#
loop_
_entity.id
_entity.type
_entity.pdbx_description
1 polymer ?
#
loop_
_entity_poly.entity_id
_entity_poly.type
_entity_poly.pdbx_seq_one_letter_code
_entity_poly.pdbx_strand_id
1 'polypeptide(L)'
;GLTGAQGVAGTQGMIGATGAQGDKGLTGAQGIAGTVPAGANEIVYVNSGASSVTGESAFTYNATTNLMDVDIIHAGNGSAASPSFSFQSDPDTGIYRVTTNQVGITAGGSLLMKFGAGVVELEDDTEFIPPRGQPDTTNPTSIGTSQLGRTIIRTNSNTATISSGADVGAQFSIINTNSSGTTLTINRAGSETINGATSIALDQQYAGATFFKATSTEWFAIGELA
;
A
#
# COMPACT_ATOMS: atom_id res chain seq x y z
N GLY A 1 39.27 -8.00 -134.09
CA GLY A 1 38.08 -7.43 -133.43
C GLY A 1 38.54 -6.63 -132.23
N LEU A 2 37.96 -5.46 -132.00
CA LEU A 2 38.28 -4.60 -130.85
C LEU A 2 37.55 -5.14 -129.62
N THR A 3 38.28 -5.52 -128.57
CA THR A 3 37.72 -5.98 -127.30
C THR A 3 37.16 -4.78 -126.54
N GLY A 4 35.88 -4.84 -126.15
CA GLY A 4 35.16 -3.74 -125.50
C GLY A 4 35.76 -3.37 -124.13
N ALA A 5 35.67 -2.09 -123.78
CA ALA A 5 36.14 -1.54 -122.52
C ALA A 5 35.44 -2.20 -121.32
N GLN A 6 36.21 -2.57 -120.29
CA GLN A 6 35.70 -3.18 -119.07
C GLN A 6 34.91 -2.15 -118.25
N GLY A 7 33.72 -2.56 -117.78
CA GLY A 7 32.80 -1.70 -117.04
C GLY A 7 33.40 -1.18 -115.73
N VAL A 8 33.02 0.06 -115.39
CA VAL A 8 33.43 0.74 -114.15
C VAL A 8 32.97 -0.03 -112.90
N ALA A 9 33.79 -0.03 -111.85
CA ALA A 9 33.48 -0.69 -110.59
C ALA A 9 32.24 -0.07 -109.93
N GLY A 10 31.35 -0.92 -109.39
CA GLY A 10 30.13 -0.47 -108.72
C GLY A 10 30.43 0.36 -107.47
N THR A 11 29.59 1.35 -107.19
CA THR A 11 29.70 2.19 -105.99
C THR A 11 29.52 1.35 -104.73
N GLN A 12 30.38 1.56 -103.72
CA GLN A 12 30.24 0.89 -102.42
C GLN A 12 28.87 1.21 -101.80
N GLY A 13 28.17 0.18 -101.32
CA GLY A 13 26.84 0.35 -100.70
C GLY A 13 26.89 1.21 -99.43
N MET A 14 25.79 1.92 -99.15
CA MET A 14 25.66 2.73 -97.94
C MET A 14 25.84 1.87 -96.68
N ILE A 15 26.59 2.38 -95.69
CA ILE A 15 26.73 1.72 -94.38
C ILE A 15 25.36 1.73 -93.68
N GLY A 16 24.97 0.58 -93.10
CA GLY A 16 23.68 0.44 -92.43
C GLY A 16 23.52 1.37 -91.22
N ALA A 17 22.29 1.83 -90.95
CA ALA A 17 21.97 2.68 -89.81
C ALA A 17 22.29 1.96 -88.48
N THR A 18 22.84 2.68 -87.50
CA THR A 18 23.06 2.15 -86.14
C THR A 18 21.74 1.69 -85.53
N GLY A 19 21.75 0.51 -84.90
CA GLY A 19 20.55 -0.07 -84.28
C GLY A 19 19.96 0.82 -83.19
N ALA A 20 18.64 0.72 -82.98
CA ALA A 20 17.95 1.45 -81.92
C ALA A 20 18.54 1.13 -80.55
N GLN A 21 18.71 2.15 -79.70
CA GLN A 21 19.14 1.96 -78.31
C GLN A 21 18.10 1.13 -77.56
N GLY A 22 18.54 0.14 -76.77
CA GLY A 22 17.65 -0.77 -76.05
C GLY A 22 16.81 -0.06 -74.98
N ASP A 23 15.66 -0.68 -74.65
CA ASP A 23 14.72 -0.16 -73.66
C ASP A 23 15.37 0.00 -72.27
N LYS A 24 14.91 1.01 -71.53
CA LYS A 24 15.34 1.24 -70.14
C LYS A 24 14.90 0.06 -69.26
N GLY A 25 15.79 -0.41 -68.38
CA GLY A 25 15.46 -1.52 -67.46
C GLY A 25 14.30 -1.19 -66.51
N LEU A 26 13.57 -2.23 -66.09
CA LEU A 26 12.47 -2.11 -65.11
C LEU A 26 13.01 -1.60 -63.76
N THR A 27 12.27 -0.72 -63.11
CA THR A 27 12.60 -0.28 -61.74
C THR A 27 12.48 -1.46 -60.77
N GLY A 28 13.43 -1.59 -59.84
CA GLY A 28 13.41 -2.68 -58.85
C GLY A 28 12.13 -2.68 -58.01
N ALA A 29 11.72 -3.86 -57.52
CA ALA A 29 10.54 -3.99 -56.67
C ALA A 29 10.67 -3.09 -55.43
N GLN A 30 9.60 -2.34 -55.12
CA GLN A 30 9.53 -1.59 -53.87
C GLN A 30 9.65 -2.57 -52.69
N GLY A 31 10.49 -2.24 -51.70
CA GLY A 31 10.62 -3.07 -50.51
C GLY A 31 9.28 -3.25 -49.80
N ILE A 32 9.09 -4.40 -49.16
CA ILE A 32 7.93 -4.67 -48.29
C ILE A 32 7.79 -3.53 -47.26
N ALA A 33 6.66 -2.84 -47.29
CA ALA A 33 6.34 -1.82 -46.29
C ALA A 33 6.24 -2.49 -44.92
N GLY A 34 6.97 -1.95 -43.93
CA GLY A 34 6.83 -2.41 -42.55
C GLY A 34 5.40 -2.18 -42.06
N THR A 35 4.82 -3.14 -41.35
CA THR A 35 3.52 -2.98 -40.71
C THR A 35 3.64 -1.89 -39.64
N VAL A 36 3.12 -0.69 -39.90
CA VAL A 36 2.91 0.32 -38.85
C VAL A 36 1.63 -0.06 -38.10
N PRO A 37 1.69 -0.32 -36.79
CA PRO A 37 0.50 -0.70 -36.03
C PRO A 37 -0.45 0.49 -35.94
N ALA A 38 -1.65 0.30 -36.48
CA ALA A 38 -2.73 1.28 -36.44
C ALA A 38 -3.57 1.07 -35.17
N GLY A 39 -3.13 1.61 -34.03
CA GLY A 39 -3.91 1.61 -32.79
C GLY A 39 -3.18 2.31 -31.64
N ALA A 40 -3.89 3.09 -30.83
CA ALA A 40 -3.32 3.92 -29.77
C ALA A 40 -2.80 3.18 -28.52
N ASN A 41 -2.78 1.84 -28.50
CA ASN A 41 -2.42 1.03 -27.31
C ASN A 41 -1.46 -0.13 -27.67
N GLU A 42 -0.33 0.17 -28.30
CA GLU A 42 0.71 -0.83 -28.53
C GLU A 42 1.73 -0.82 -27.37
N ILE A 43 1.75 -1.89 -26.55
CA ILE A 43 2.96 -2.22 -25.79
C ILE A 43 3.92 -2.86 -26.78
N VAL A 44 5.07 -2.20 -27.00
CA VAL A 44 6.16 -2.73 -27.81
C VAL A 44 6.72 -3.98 -27.13
N TYR A 45 6.38 -5.17 -27.64
CA TYR A 45 7.08 -6.40 -27.29
C TYR A 45 8.45 -6.40 -27.99
N VAL A 46 9.54 -6.39 -27.23
CA VAL A 46 10.86 -6.74 -27.80
C VAL A 46 11.14 -8.21 -27.50
N ASN A 47 11.07 -9.07 -28.53
CA ASN A 47 11.50 -10.46 -28.44
C ASN A 47 12.99 -10.62 -28.78
N SER A 48 13.68 -11.33 -27.88
CA SER A 48 14.90 -12.14 -28.02
C SER A 48 16.24 -11.52 -28.43
N GLY A 49 16.65 -10.38 -27.87
CA GLY A 49 18.08 -10.01 -27.98
C GLY A 49 18.57 -8.73 -27.32
N ALA A 50 17.67 -7.83 -26.90
CA ALA A 50 18.05 -6.56 -26.26
C ALA A 50 17.27 -6.35 -24.96
N SER A 51 17.99 -6.11 -23.86
CA SER A 51 17.46 -6.00 -22.50
C SER A 51 16.94 -4.61 -22.12
N SER A 52 16.59 -3.74 -23.08
CA SER A 52 16.06 -2.40 -22.77
C SER A 52 15.00 -1.95 -23.77
N VAL A 53 13.81 -1.61 -23.26
CA VAL A 53 12.76 -0.90 -23.99
C VAL A 53 13.23 0.54 -24.16
N THR A 54 13.51 0.99 -25.38
CA THR A 54 14.05 2.34 -25.65
C THR A 54 12.98 3.32 -26.18
N GLY A 55 11.73 3.13 -25.75
CA GLY A 55 10.60 3.94 -26.21
C GLY A 55 10.44 5.29 -25.49
N GLU A 56 10.71 5.33 -24.17
CA GLU A 56 10.58 6.51 -23.31
C GLU A 56 11.40 6.25 -22.02
N SER A 57 12.11 7.26 -21.49
CA SER A 57 13.04 7.05 -20.36
C SER A 57 12.35 6.65 -19.06
N ALA A 58 11.07 7.00 -18.90
CA ALA A 58 10.24 6.68 -17.75
C ALA A 58 9.38 5.40 -17.93
N PHE A 59 9.77 4.47 -18.82
CA PHE A 59 9.27 3.09 -18.79
C PHE A 59 10.41 2.10 -19.08
N THR A 60 11.12 1.69 -18.03
CA THR A 60 12.27 0.76 -18.15
C THR A 60 12.10 -0.44 -17.24
N TYR A 61 12.24 -1.66 -17.77
CA TYR A 61 12.43 -2.87 -16.95
C TYR A 61 13.89 -3.31 -16.98
N ASN A 62 14.51 -3.41 -15.81
CA ASN A 62 15.84 -3.97 -15.64
C ASN A 62 15.74 -5.40 -15.11
N ALA A 63 16.01 -6.38 -15.97
CA ALA A 63 15.95 -7.80 -15.62
C ALA A 63 17.05 -8.25 -14.64
N THR A 64 18.17 -7.52 -14.54
CA THR A 64 19.24 -7.84 -13.59
C THR A 64 18.87 -7.46 -12.17
N THR A 65 18.14 -6.35 -11.99
CA THR A 65 17.69 -5.87 -10.68
C THR A 65 16.23 -6.20 -10.36
N ASN A 66 15.51 -6.81 -11.32
CA ASN A 66 14.07 -7.06 -11.25
C ASN A 66 13.27 -5.78 -10.90
N LEU A 67 13.69 -4.65 -11.47
CA LEU A 67 13.08 -3.34 -11.22
C LEU A 67 12.31 -2.89 -12.45
N MET A 68 11.04 -2.54 -12.26
CA MET A 68 10.23 -1.80 -13.22
C MET A 68 10.23 -0.33 -12.81
N ASP A 69 10.75 0.53 -13.68
CA ASP A 69 10.81 1.97 -13.49
C ASP A 69 9.72 2.63 -14.34
N VAL A 70 8.83 3.37 -13.67
CA VAL A 70 7.72 4.12 -14.26
C VAL A 70 7.50 5.43 -13.51
N ASP A 71 7.12 6.50 -14.20
CA ASP A 71 6.89 7.81 -13.56
C ASP A 71 5.70 7.76 -12.58
N ILE A 72 4.48 7.59 -13.09
CA ILE A 72 3.26 7.55 -12.27
C ILE A 72 2.41 6.33 -12.63
N ILE A 73 2.04 5.55 -11.61
CA ILE A 73 1.09 4.44 -11.76
C ILE A 73 -0.33 4.94 -11.45
N HIS A 74 -1.17 4.98 -12.48
CA HIS A 74 -2.61 5.18 -12.31
C HIS A 74 -3.30 3.82 -12.16
N ALA A 75 -3.59 3.43 -10.92
CA ALA A 75 -4.34 2.20 -10.66
C ALA A 75 -5.86 2.47 -10.67
N GLY A 76 -6.66 1.44 -10.95
CA GLY A 76 -8.10 1.50 -10.72
C GLY A 76 -8.42 1.76 -9.25
N ASN A 77 -9.67 2.16 -8.94
CA ASN A 77 -10.04 2.50 -7.56
C ASN A 77 -9.82 1.36 -6.56
N GLY A 78 -10.01 0.11 -6.99
CA GLY A 78 -9.95 -1.06 -6.13
C GLY A 78 -11.07 -1.07 -5.08
N SER A 79 -10.99 -2.04 -4.17
CA SER A 79 -11.84 -2.16 -2.99
C SER A 79 -11.05 -2.86 -1.88
N ALA A 80 -11.59 -2.92 -0.66
CA ALA A 80 -10.95 -3.70 0.40
C ALA A 80 -10.74 -5.17 0.01
N ALA A 81 -11.71 -5.79 -0.69
CA ALA A 81 -11.64 -7.20 -1.13
C ALA A 81 -10.78 -7.43 -2.39
N SER A 82 -10.43 -6.37 -3.11
CA SER A 82 -9.62 -6.43 -4.31
C SER A 82 -8.86 -5.10 -4.42
N PRO A 83 -7.79 -4.94 -3.63
CA PRO A 83 -7.02 -3.72 -3.62
C PRO A 83 -6.32 -3.50 -4.95
N SER A 84 -6.13 -2.23 -5.28
CA SER A 84 -5.50 -1.80 -6.53
C SER A 84 -4.07 -2.29 -6.66
N PHE A 85 -3.37 -2.37 -5.52
CA PHE A 85 -2.06 -2.99 -5.39
C PHE A 85 -2.20 -4.14 -4.41
N SER A 86 -1.95 -5.37 -4.88
CA SER A 86 -2.10 -6.59 -4.08
C SER A 86 -0.92 -7.53 -4.30
N PHE A 87 -0.81 -8.55 -3.46
CA PHE A 87 0.16 -9.62 -3.67
C PHE A 87 -0.42 -10.69 -4.59
N GLN A 88 0.43 -11.32 -5.42
CA GLN A 88 -0.02 -12.35 -6.37
C GLN A 88 -0.69 -13.55 -5.68
N SER A 89 -0.12 -13.99 -4.55
CA SER A 89 -0.64 -15.13 -3.78
C SER A 89 -1.63 -14.72 -2.69
N ASP A 90 -1.80 -13.41 -2.45
CA ASP A 90 -2.67 -12.84 -1.43
C ASP A 90 -3.36 -11.60 -2.03
N PRO A 91 -4.36 -11.82 -2.89
CA PRO A 91 -4.94 -10.78 -3.74
C PRO A 91 -5.90 -9.86 -2.97
N ASP A 92 -6.20 -10.15 -1.71
CA ASP A 92 -7.09 -9.36 -0.85
C ASP A 92 -6.34 -8.56 0.23
N THR A 93 -5.01 -8.62 0.23
CA THR A 93 -4.13 -7.80 1.08
C THR A 93 -3.38 -6.79 0.24
N GLY A 94 -3.47 -5.50 0.60
CA GLY A 94 -2.93 -4.45 -0.26
C GLY A 94 -3.39 -3.01 0.02
N ILE A 95 -3.32 -2.17 -1.02
CA ILE A 95 -3.63 -0.74 -0.98
C ILE A 95 -4.67 -0.39 -2.05
N TYR A 96 -5.70 0.39 -1.68
CA TYR A 96 -6.75 0.82 -2.59
C TYR A 96 -7.27 2.22 -2.28
N ARG A 97 -8.08 2.79 -3.16
CA ARG A 97 -8.75 4.08 -2.94
C ARG A 97 -10.10 3.85 -2.25
N VAL A 98 -10.29 4.36 -1.04
CA VAL A 98 -11.54 4.24 -0.29
C VAL A 98 -12.61 5.15 -0.91
N THR A 99 -12.33 6.45 -0.96
CA THR A 99 -13.15 7.48 -1.59
C THR A 99 -12.27 8.61 -2.13
N THR A 100 -12.84 9.76 -2.49
CA THR A 100 -12.07 10.93 -2.92
C THR A 100 -11.13 11.39 -1.83
N ASN A 101 -9.85 11.56 -2.19
CA ASN A 101 -8.77 11.95 -1.28
C ASN A 101 -8.60 11.00 -0.08
N GLN A 102 -8.92 9.71 -0.25
CA GLN A 102 -8.74 8.68 0.78
C GLN A 102 -8.11 7.41 0.21
N VAL A 103 -6.98 6.98 0.80
CA VAL A 103 -6.31 5.72 0.50
C VAL A 103 -6.45 4.78 1.69
N GLY A 104 -6.68 3.49 1.43
CA GLY A 104 -6.91 2.46 2.43
C GLY A 104 -5.89 1.33 2.30
N ILE A 105 -5.39 0.86 3.44
CA ILE A 105 -4.62 -0.37 3.57
C ILE A 105 -5.59 -1.47 4.03
N THR A 106 -5.60 -2.58 3.29
CA THR A 106 -6.44 -3.74 3.56
C THR A 106 -5.58 -4.97 3.80
N ALA A 107 -6.03 -5.87 4.66
CA ALA A 107 -5.48 -7.23 4.76
C ALA A 107 -6.63 -8.22 4.91
N GLY A 108 -6.56 -9.35 4.19
CA GLY A 108 -7.63 -10.34 4.20
C GLY A 108 -8.98 -9.76 3.76
N GLY A 109 -8.97 -8.78 2.85
CA GLY A 109 -10.18 -8.18 2.30
C GLY A 109 -10.85 -7.08 3.15
N SER A 110 -10.27 -6.69 4.29
CA SER A 110 -10.84 -5.70 5.23
C SER A 110 -9.97 -4.45 5.38
N LEU A 111 -10.58 -3.25 5.34
CA LEU A 111 -9.89 -1.98 5.57
C LEU A 111 -9.40 -1.90 7.02
N LEU A 112 -8.09 -1.78 7.21
CA LEU A 112 -7.46 -1.67 8.53
C LEU A 112 -7.13 -0.23 8.89
N MET A 113 -6.81 0.57 7.87
CA MET A 113 -6.33 1.93 8.05
C MET A 113 -6.62 2.73 6.80
N LYS A 114 -7.22 3.91 6.95
CA LYS A 114 -7.38 4.88 5.88
C LYS A 114 -6.66 6.17 6.19
N PHE A 115 -6.08 6.76 5.14
CA PHE A 115 -5.45 8.07 5.15
C PHE A 115 -6.31 8.98 4.28
N GLY A 116 -7.03 9.90 4.92
CA GLY A 116 -7.72 11.01 4.28
C GLY A 116 -6.83 12.25 4.15
N ALA A 117 -7.34 13.29 3.49
CA ALA A 117 -6.66 14.58 3.27
C ALA A 117 -6.19 15.32 4.55
N GLY A 118 -6.53 14.83 5.73
CA GLY A 118 -6.06 15.38 7.01
C GLY A 118 -6.34 14.47 8.21
N VAL A 119 -6.68 13.20 8.00
CA VAL A 119 -7.00 12.25 9.07
C VAL A 119 -6.41 10.90 8.75
N VAL A 120 -5.83 10.26 9.75
CA VAL A 120 -5.51 8.84 9.74
C VAL A 120 -6.52 8.18 10.64
N GLU A 121 -7.38 7.38 10.05
CA GLU A 121 -8.34 6.58 10.79
C GLU A 121 -7.85 5.14 10.69
N LEU A 122 -7.45 4.58 11.83
CA LEU A 122 -7.42 3.14 11.96
C LEU A 122 -8.89 2.73 11.90
N GLU A 123 -9.27 1.93 10.91
CA GLU A 123 -10.67 1.50 10.71
C GLU A 123 -11.05 0.34 11.64
N ASP A 124 -10.43 0.35 12.81
CA ASP A 124 -11.01 -0.03 14.08
C ASP A 124 -10.71 1.16 15.04
N ASP A 125 -11.76 1.86 15.49
CA ASP A 125 -11.68 3.03 16.36
C ASP A 125 -10.63 2.87 17.50
N THR A 126 -9.77 3.88 17.69
CA THR A 126 -8.68 3.99 18.68
C THR A 126 -7.48 3.07 18.39
N GLU A 127 -6.27 3.34 18.93
CA GLU A 127 -5.49 2.16 19.34
C GLU A 127 -6.33 1.52 20.43
N PHE A 128 -7.28 0.68 20.01
CA PHE A 128 -7.92 -0.25 20.88
C PHE A 128 -6.75 -1.06 21.39
N ILE A 129 -6.34 -0.74 22.60
CA ILE A 129 -5.61 -1.69 23.41
C ILE A 129 -6.73 -2.63 23.86
N PRO A 130 -7.00 -3.77 23.18
CA PRO A 130 -7.83 -4.79 23.78
C PRO A 130 -7.28 -5.09 25.17
N PRO A 131 -8.01 -5.81 26.02
CA PRO A 131 -7.37 -6.66 27.01
C PRO A 131 -6.19 -7.42 26.41
N ARG A 132 -4.98 -6.85 26.55
CA ARG A 132 -3.75 -7.44 26.05
C ARG A 132 -3.35 -8.49 27.05
N GLY A 133 -3.44 -9.74 26.63
CA GLY A 133 -2.97 -10.86 27.42
C GLY A 133 -3.91 -11.27 28.54
N GLN A 134 -3.51 -12.36 29.20
CA GLN A 134 -4.23 -12.97 30.32
C GLN A 134 -4.47 -11.95 31.45
N PRO A 135 -5.50 -12.17 32.29
CA PRO A 135 -5.69 -11.36 33.49
C PRO A 135 -4.38 -11.18 34.25
N ASP A 136 -4.09 -9.95 34.66
CA ASP A 136 -2.92 -9.65 35.46
C ASP A 136 -3.16 -10.12 36.89
N THR A 137 -2.66 -11.31 37.21
CA THR A 137 -2.70 -11.91 38.55
C THR A 137 -1.45 -11.59 39.37
N THR A 138 -0.53 -10.76 38.85
CA THR A 138 0.73 -10.42 39.54
C THR A 138 0.54 -9.41 40.67
N ASN A 139 -0.69 -8.90 40.88
CA ASN A 139 -1.03 -7.94 41.94
C ASN A 139 -0.21 -6.62 41.87
N PRO A 140 -0.08 -5.96 40.71
CA PRO A 140 0.88 -4.87 40.52
C PRO A 140 0.52 -3.60 41.31
N THR A 141 1.39 -3.08 42.19
CA THR A 141 1.12 -1.84 42.96
C THR A 141 1.15 -0.56 42.13
N SER A 142 1.79 -0.60 40.96
CA SER A 142 1.79 0.47 39.95
C SER A 142 1.08 -0.01 38.70
N ILE A 143 0.17 0.80 38.17
CA ILE A 143 -0.56 0.54 36.92
C ILE A 143 -0.10 1.57 35.90
N GLY A 144 0.71 1.12 34.95
CA GLY A 144 1.27 1.97 33.89
C GLY A 144 1.04 1.36 32.51
N THR A 145 1.85 1.77 31.52
CA THR A 145 1.68 1.37 30.11
C THR A 145 1.65 -0.14 29.90
N SER A 146 2.38 -0.93 30.71
CA SER A 146 2.39 -2.39 30.64
C SER A 146 1.11 -3.09 31.14
N GLN A 147 0.25 -2.36 31.85
CA GLN A 147 -1.04 -2.86 32.37
C GLN A 147 -2.22 -2.35 31.55
N LEU A 148 -2.01 -1.40 30.63
CA LEU A 148 -3.08 -0.89 29.78
C LEU A 148 -3.68 -2.01 28.92
N GLY A 149 -4.98 -1.92 28.70
CA GLY A 149 -5.83 -2.97 28.16
C GLY A 149 -6.24 -4.01 29.19
N ARG A 150 -5.37 -4.41 30.12
CA ARG A 150 -5.53 -5.63 30.93
C ARG A 150 -6.68 -5.55 31.94
N THR A 151 -7.23 -6.73 32.26
CA THR A 151 -8.00 -6.94 33.49
C THR A 151 -7.05 -7.35 34.60
N ILE A 152 -6.98 -6.57 35.67
CA ILE A 152 -6.13 -6.82 36.83
C ILE A 152 -6.98 -7.49 37.91
N ILE A 153 -6.59 -8.70 38.32
CA ILE A 153 -7.23 -9.40 39.44
C ILE A 153 -6.41 -9.08 40.68
N ARG A 154 -7.04 -8.42 41.66
CA ARG A 154 -6.31 -7.89 42.79
C ARG A 154 -6.76 -8.48 44.12
N THR A 155 -5.85 -9.17 44.81
CA THR A 155 -6.02 -9.74 46.16
C THR A 155 -5.08 -9.01 47.14
N ASN A 156 -5.32 -7.72 47.42
CA ASN A 156 -4.62 -7.03 48.51
C ASN A 156 -5.46 -5.91 49.18
N SER A 157 -5.42 -5.84 50.50
CA SER A 157 -6.12 -4.83 51.32
C SER A 157 -5.52 -3.41 51.23
N ASN A 158 -4.67 -3.13 50.24
CA ASN A 158 -3.82 -1.95 50.15
C ASN A 158 -4.10 -1.15 48.88
N THR A 159 -3.30 -0.12 48.61
CA THR A 159 -3.43 0.75 47.44
C THR A 159 -2.83 0.18 46.14
N ALA A 160 -3.42 0.53 45.01
CA ALA A 160 -2.77 0.54 43.69
C ALA A 160 -2.68 1.99 43.20
N THR A 161 -1.67 2.32 42.40
CA THR A 161 -1.53 3.68 41.86
C THR A 161 -1.45 3.66 40.34
N ILE A 162 -2.34 4.40 39.69
CA ILE A 162 -2.22 4.72 38.26
C ILE A 162 -1.05 5.69 38.11
N SER A 163 0.00 5.27 37.42
CA SER A 163 1.19 6.09 37.17
C SER A 163 0.90 7.16 36.11
N SER A 164 1.73 8.21 36.06
CA SER A 164 1.69 9.17 34.95
C SER A 164 2.13 8.54 33.63
N GLY A 165 1.79 9.19 32.51
CA GLY A 165 2.32 8.85 31.19
C GLY A 165 1.43 7.96 30.32
N ALA A 166 0.18 7.71 30.71
CA ALA A 166 -0.80 7.09 29.82
C ALA A 166 -1.47 8.16 28.93
N ASP A 167 -1.67 7.84 27.66
CA ASP A 167 -2.33 8.70 26.67
C ASP A 167 -3.86 8.73 26.85
N VAL A 168 -4.52 9.72 26.24
CA VAL A 168 -5.99 9.73 26.16
C VAL A 168 -6.46 8.50 25.39
N GLY A 169 -7.48 7.80 25.90
CA GLY A 169 -7.91 6.50 25.40
C GLY A 169 -7.28 5.30 26.12
N ALA A 170 -6.27 5.53 26.98
CA ALA A 170 -5.74 4.49 27.84
C ALA A 170 -6.84 3.91 28.74
N GLN A 171 -6.92 2.58 28.81
CA GLN A 171 -7.93 1.88 29.60
C GLN A 171 -7.34 0.69 30.34
N PHE A 172 -7.94 0.30 31.45
CA PHE A 172 -7.72 -0.99 32.12
C PHE A 172 -8.92 -1.30 33.02
N SER A 173 -9.06 -2.54 33.48
CA SER A 173 -10.08 -2.92 34.45
C SER A 173 -9.45 -3.55 35.69
N ILE A 174 -10.08 -3.39 36.84
CA ILE A 174 -9.66 -4.01 38.10
C ILE A 174 -10.86 -4.76 38.70
N ILE A 175 -10.59 -5.94 39.24
CA ILE A 175 -11.53 -6.68 40.10
C ILE A 175 -10.90 -6.78 41.49
N ASN A 176 -11.56 -6.18 42.49
CA ASN A 176 -11.21 -6.36 43.88
C ASN A 176 -11.61 -7.78 44.31
N THR A 177 -10.67 -8.60 44.77
CA THR A 177 -10.96 -9.96 45.26
C THR A 177 -10.62 -10.12 46.74
N ASN A 178 -10.42 -9.01 47.45
CA ASN A 178 -10.26 -9.01 48.90
C ASN A 178 -11.49 -9.58 49.61
N SER A 179 -11.29 -10.09 50.82
CA SER A 179 -12.39 -10.46 51.71
C SER A 179 -13.38 -9.31 51.90
N SER A 180 -14.67 -9.63 51.99
CA SER A 180 -15.73 -8.64 52.26
C SER A 180 -15.38 -7.72 53.45
N GLY A 181 -15.65 -6.42 53.30
CA GLY A 181 -15.29 -5.38 54.27
C GLY A 181 -13.86 -4.86 54.16
N THR A 182 -13.12 -5.27 53.12
CA THR A 182 -11.76 -4.80 52.85
C THR A 182 -11.74 -3.88 51.63
N THR A 183 -11.24 -2.67 51.83
CA THR A 183 -11.14 -1.66 50.77
C THR A 183 -9.84 -1.75 49.99
N LEU A 184 -9.96 -1.90 48.67
CA LEU A 184 -8.90 -1.61 47.73
C LEU A 184 -9.01 -0.15 47.28
N THR A 185 -7.97 0.65 47.50
CA THR A 185 -7.95 2.05 47.04
C THR A 185 -7.12 2.18 45.77
N ILE A 186 -7.69 2.79 44.73
CA ILE A 186 -6.99 3.11 43.48
C ILE A 186 -6.66 4.59 43.49
N ASN A 187 -5.38 4.90 43.63
CA ASN A 187 -4.84 6.26 43.64
C ASN A 187 -4.47 6.71 42.24
N ARG A 188 -4.50 8.03 42.02
CA ARG A 188 -3.84 8.67 40.91
C ARG A 188 -2.56 9.37 41.38
N ALA A 189 -1.43 9.08 40.73
CA ALA A 189 -0.19 9.82 40.98
C ALA A 189 -0.19 11.21 40.31
N GLY A 190 0.41 12.21 40.93
CA GLY A 190 0.52 13.55 40.33
C GLY A 190 -0.80 14.33 40.41
N SER A 191 -1.10 15.12 39.37
CA SER A 191 -2.18 16.12 39.40
C SER A 191 -3.47 15.73 38.65
N GLU A 192 -3.50 14.59 37.98
CA GLU A 192 -4.71 14.10 37.31
C GLU A 192 -5.71 13.57 38.35
N THR A 193 -6.98 13.51 37.98
CA THR A 193 -8.06 13.02 38.84
C THR A 193 -8.68 11.73 38.30
N ILE A 194 -9.41 11.04 39.16
CA ILE A 194 -10.32 9.93 38.86
C ILE A 194 -11.70 10.35 39.33
N ASN A 195 -12.66 10.54 38.42
CA ASN A 195 -13.99 11.09 38.73
C ASN A 195 -13.91 12.36 39.61
N GLY A 196 -12.99 13.28 39.30
CA GLY A 196 -12.76 14.49 40.09
C GLY A 196 -12.03 14.32 41.44
N ALA A 197 -11.66 13.10 41.85
CA ALA A 197 -10.93 12.82 43.09
C ALA A 197 -9.49 12.36 42.84
N THR A 198 -8.64 12.35 43.88
CA THR A 198 -7.26 11.82 43.79
C THR A 198 -7.18 10.29 43.94
N SER A 199 -8.27 9.68 44.38
CA SER A 199 -8.39 8.24 44.58
C SER A 199 -9.85 7.82 44.61
N ILE A 200 -10.11 6.57 44.28
CA ILE A 200 -11.42 5.93 44.49
C ILE A 200 -11.25 4.62 45.26
N ALA A 201 -12.31 4.16 45.90
CA ALA A 201 -12.32 2.92 46.67
C ALA A 201 -13.20 1.85 46.00
N LEU A 202 -12.74 0.61 46.08
CA LEU A 202 -13.48 -0.61 45.78
C LEU A 202 -13.58 -1.37 47.11
N ASP A 203 -14.72 -1.31 47.78
CA ASP A 203 -14.90 -1.80 49.17
C ASP A 203 -15.64 -3.14 49.28
N GLN A 204 -16.30 -3.57 48.21
CA GLN A 204 -16.94 -4.87 48.13
C GLN A 204 -16.02 -5.93 47.53
N GLN A 205 -16.16 -7.16 48.03
CA GLN A 205 -15.54 -8.31 47.42
C GLN A 205 -16.16 -8.54 46.04
N TYR A 206 -15.31 -8.70 45.03
CA TYR A 206 -15.65 -8.78 43.61
C TYR A 206 -16.16 -7.48 42.98
N ALA A 207 -16.03 -6.34 43.67
CA ALA A 207 -16.25 -5.03 43.06
C ALA A 207 -15.33 -4.86 41.84
N GLY A 208 -15.93 -4.63 40.68
CA GLY A 208 -15.24 -4.38 39.42
C GLY A 208 -15.35 -2.92 39.01
N ALA A 209 -14.24 -2.34 38.54
CA ALA A 209 -14.24 -1.03 37.92
C ALA A 209 -13.36 -0.98 36.66
N THR A 210 -13.87 -0.32 35.64
CA THR A 210 -13.12 0.02 34.42
C THR A 210 -12.69 1.47 34.50
N PHE A 211 -11.41 1.70 34.22
CA PHE A 211 -10.80 3.00 34.19
C PHE A 211 -10.46 3.34 32.75
N PHE A 212 -10.80 4.54 32.30
CA PHE A 212 -10.37 5.06 31.02
C PHE A 212 -10.00 6.53 31.13
N LYS A 213 -8.94 6.92 30.43
CA LYS A 213 -8.48 8.31 30.38
C LYS A 213 -9.26 9.06 29.31
N ALA A 214 -10.25 9.85 29.72
CA ALA A 214 -11.12 10.57 28.77
C ALA A 214 -10.51 11.90 28.30
N THR A 215 -9.71 12.55 29.15
CA THR A 215 -9.06 13.83 28.82
C THR A 215 -7.60 13.82 29.26
N SER A 216 -6.85 14.87 28.95
CA SER A 216 -5.46 15.00 29.40
C SER A 216 -5.29 15.03 30.92
N THR A 217 -6.35 15.36 31.67
CA THR A 217 -6.28 15.56 33.13
C THR A 217 -7.20 14.64 33.93
N GLU A 218 -8.11 13.93 33.28
CA GLU A 218 -9.18 13.20 33.95
C GLU A 218 -9.29 11.75 33.48
N TRP A 219 -9.28 10.87 34.47
CA TRP A 219 -9.71 9.50 34.36
C TRP A 219 -11.16 9.38 34.81
N PHE A 220 -11.90 8.54 34.10
CA PHE A 220 -13.19 8.09 34.53
C PHE A 220 -13.09 6.66 35.04
N ALA A 221 -13.74 6.40 36.16
CA ALA A 221 -13.94 5.07 36.67
C ALA A 221 -15.44 4.76 36.69
N ILE A 222 -15.81 3.63 36.11
CA ILE A 222 -17.19 3.16 36.04
C ILE A 222 -17.23 1.74 36.62
N GLY A 223 -18.17 1.49 37.53
CA GLY A 223 -18.32 0.19 38.16
C GLY A 223 -18.91 0.27 39.56
N GLU A 224 -18.72 -0.79 40.33
CA GLU A 224 -19.11 -0.85 41.74
C GLU A 224 -18.05 -0.13 42.58
N LEU A 225 -18.27 1.17 42.76
CA LEU A 225 -17.41 2.08 43.53
C LEU A 225 -18.04 2.36 44.89
N ALA A 226 -17.21 2.58 45.91
CA ALA A 226 -17.62 2.99 47.25
C ALA A 226 -17.93 4.49 47.33
#